data_AF-A0A327JTD6-F1
#
_entry.id   AF-A0A327JTD6-F1
#
_cell.length_a   1.000
_cell.length_b   1.000
_cell.length_c   1.000
_cell.angle_alpha   90.00
_cell.angle_beta   90.00
_cell.angle_gamma   90.00
#
_symmetry.space_group_name_H-M   'P 1'
#
loop_
_entity.id
_entity.type
_entity.pdbx_description
1 polymer ?
#
loop_
_entity_poly.entity_id
_entity_poly.type
_entity_poly.pdbx_seq_one_letter_code
_entity_poly.pdbx_strand_id
1 'polypeptide(L)' 'MSQNAALVNLEEQHHALEREIEEELAHPGYDDLHVAELKRKKLLLKDEILRIRTS' A
#
# COMPACT_ATOMS: atom_id res chain seq x y z
N MET A 1 -14.15 -20.34 3.27
CA MET A 1 -14.14 -19.33 2.19
C MET A 1 -13.96 -17.93 2.79
N SER A 2 -12.76 -17.54 3.22
CA SER A 2 -12.56 -16.21 3.85
C SER A 2 -11.17 -15.59 3.67
N GLN A 3 -10.11 -16.36 3.39
CA GLN A 3 -8.75 -15.80 3.23
C GLN A 3 -8.58 -14.97 1.94
N ASN A 4 -9.28 -15.34 0.86
CA ASN A 4 -9.18 -14.62 -0.42
C ASN A 4 -9.79 -13.21 -0.37
N ALA A 5 -10.86 -12.99 0.40
CA ALA A 5 -11.51 -11.68 0.46
C ALA A 5 -10.64 -10.63 1.17
N ALA A 6 -9.91 -11.05 2.21
CA ALA A 6 -8.96 -10.18 2.90
C ALA A 6 -7.76 -9.83 2.00
N LEU A 7 -7.25 -10.81 1.25
CA LEU A 7 -6.18 -10.63 0.27
C LEU A 7 -6.57 -9.63 -0.82
N VAL A 8 -7.75 -9.77 -1.43
CA VAL A 8 -8.23 -8.87 -2.47
C VAL A 8 -8.38 -7.43 -1.95
N ASN A 9 -8.95 -7.24 -0.75
CA ASN A 9 -9.06 -5.91 -0.15
C ASN A 9 -7.69 -5.28 0.15
N LEU A 10 -6.72 -6.07 0.63
CA LEU A 10 -5.36 -5.61 0.88
C LEU A 10 -4.62 -5.25 -0.41
N GLU A 11 -4.81 -6.04 -1.48
CA GLU A 11 -4.25 -5.74 -2.79
C GLU A 11 -4.86 -4.45 -3.38
N GLU A 12 -6.18 -4.26 -3.26
CA GLU A 12 -6.84 -3.02 -3.68
C GLU A 12 -6.34 -1.80 -2.88
N GLN A 13 -6.20 -1.93 -1.56
CA GLN A 13 -5.62 -0.88 -0.71
C GLN A 13 -4.18 -0.57 -1.10
N HIS A 14 -3.36 -1.59 -1.38
CA HIS A 14 -1.99 -1.42 -1.84
C HIS A 14 -1.94 -0.66 -3.17
N HIS A 15 -2.83 -1.01 -4.11
CA HIS A 15 -2.91 -0.36 -5.41
C HIS A 15 -3.41 1.09 -5.33
N ALA A 16 -4.29 1.39 -4.38
CA ALA A 16 -4.72 2.76 -4.08
C ALA A 16 -3.54 3.59 -3.51
N LEU A 17 -2.83 3.04 -2.52
CA LEU A 17 -1.64 3.67 -1.93
C LEU A 17 -0.52 3.91 -2.96
N GLU A 18 -0.32 2.98 -3.91
CA GLU A 18 0.63 3.17 -5.01
C GLU A 18 0.26 4.36 -5.88
N ARG A 19 -1.02 4.48 -6.27
CA ARG A 19 -1.49 5.60 -7.08
C ARG A 19 -1.36 6.92 -6.34
N GLU A 20 -1.71 6.95 -5.06
CA GLU A 20 -1.61 8.15 -4.22
C GLU A 20 -0.14 8.60 -4.09
N ILE A 21 0.79 7.65 -3.93
CA ILE A 21 2.24 7.94 -3.95
C ILE A 21 2.71 8.48 -5.31
N GLU A 22 2.25 7.89 -6.41
CA GLU A 22 2.63 8.33 -7.76
C GLU A 22 2.09 9.72 -8.09
N GLU A 23 0.85 10.02 -7.71
CA GLU A 23 0.23 11.33 -7.88
C GLU A 23 0.94 12.40 -7.04
N GLU A 24 1.24 12.09 -5.78
CA GLU A 24 2.06 12.96 -4.93
C GLU A 24 3.44 13.19 -5.54
N LEU A 25 4.17 12.14 -5.92
CA LEU A 25 5.49 12.27 -6.54
C LEU A 25 5.47 13.02 -7.89
N ALA A 26 4.35 12.99 -8.61
CA ALA A 26 4.16 13.74 -9.85
C ALA A 26 3.93 15.24 -9.58
N HIS A 27 3.49 15.62 -8.38
CA HIS A 27 3.26 17.01 -8.01
C HIS A 27 4.59 17.72 -7.65
N PRO A 28 4.94 18.85 -8.31
CA PRO A 28 6.10 19.63 -7.91
C PRO A 28 5.83 20.32 -6.57
N GLY A 29 6.58 19.93 -5.53
CA GLY A 29 6.38 20.39 -4.15
C GLY A 29 5.75 19.36 -3.22
N TYR A 30 5.73 18.08 -3.62
CA TYR A 30 5.31 16.99 -2.76
C TYR A 30 6.08 16.96 -1.44
N ASP A 31 5.39 16.56 -0.38
CA ASP A 31 6.01 16.42 0.93
C ASP A 31 6.76 15.09 1.00
N ASP A 32 8.09 15.17 1.02
CA ASP A 32 8.98 14.01 1.19
C ASP A 32 8.61 13.19 2.44
N LEU A 33 8.16 13.84 3.51
CA LEU A 33 7.74 13.19 4.75
C LEU A 33 6.45 12.42 4.55
N HIS A 34 5.49 13.00 3.84
CA HIS A 34 4.23 12.34 3.49
C HIS A 34 4.46 11.12 2.59
N VAL A 35 5.27 11.26 1.55
CA VAL A 35 5.64 10.15 0.66
C VAL A 35 6.40 9.06 1.42
N ALA A 36 7.26 9.41 2.38
CA ALA A 36 7.95 8.43 3.23
C ALA A 36 6.98 7.65 4.13
N GLU A 37 5.96 8.30 4.68
CA GLU A 37 4.90 7.64 5.45
C GLU A 37 4.05 6.70 4.58
N LEU A 38 3.65 7.15 3.39
CA LEU A 38 2.90 6.32 2.44
C LEU A 38 3.71 5.09 2.03
N LYS A 39 5.01 5.24 1.72
CA LYS A 39 5.92 4.12 1.44
C LYS A 39 6.04 3.16 2.62
N ARG A 40 6.07 3.64 3.86
CA ARG A 40 6.04 2.80 5.07
C ARG A 40 4.74 2.01 5.19
N LYS A 41 3.59 2.66 5.01
CA LYS A 41 2.27 1.99 5.02
C LYS A 41 2.19 0.91 3.94
N LYS A 42 2.65 1.22 2.74
CA LYS A 42 2.75 0.25 1.62
C LYS A 42 3.59 -0.97 2.00
N LEU A 43 4.72 -0.76 2.68
CA LEU A 43 5.60 -1.85 3.13
C LEU A 43 4.93 -2.74 4.17
N LEU A 44 4.22 -2.13 5.14
CA LEU A 44 3.43 -2.86 6.13
C LEU A 44 2.29 -3.67 5.50
N LEU A 45 1.57 -3.09 4.54
CA LEU A 45 0.53 -3.77 3.77
C LEU A 45 1.09 -4.98 3.01
N LYS A 46 2.26 -4.83 2.40
CA LYS A 46 2.95 -5.93 1.72
C LYS A 46 3.35 -7.04 2.70
N ASP A 47 3.84 -6.69 3.88
CA ASP A 47 4.17 -7.66 4.93
C ASP A 47 2.92 -8.38 5.45
N GLU A 48 1.81 -7.67 5.62
CA GLU A 48 0.50 -8.23 6.00
C GLU A 48 0.00 -9.23 4.93
N ILE A 49 0.08 -8.85 3.65
CA ILE A 49 -0.25 -9.72 2.51
C ILE A 49 0.62 -10.97 2.51
N LEU A 50 1.93 -10.81 2.67
CA LEU A 50 2.87 -11.95 2.74
C LEU A 50 2.54 -12.87 3.91
N ARG A 51 2.19 -12.31 5.07
CA ARG A 51 1.81 -13.06 6.26
C ARG A 51 0.55 -13.88 6.03
N ILE A 52 -0.48 -13.30 5.40
CA ILE A 52 -1.73 -13.98 5.07
C ILE A 52 -1.51 -15.04 3.99
N ARG A 53 -0.65 -14.77 2.99
CA ARG A 53 -0.37 -15.69 1.89
C ARG A 53 0.48 -16.89 2.30
N THR A 54 1.29 -16.74 3.36
CA THR A 54 2.17 -17.80 3.88
C THR A 54 1.51 -18.62 4.99
N SER A 55 0.33 -18.18 5.48
CA SER A 55 -0.52 -18.90 6.44
C SER A 55 -1.52 -19.81 5.76
#